data_AF-A0A376GK85-F1
#
_entry.id   AF-A0A376GK85-F1
#
_cell.length_a   1.000
_cell.length_b   1.000
_cell.length_c   1.000
_cell.angle_alpha   90.00
_cell.angle_beta   90.00
_cell.angle_gamma   90.00
#
_symmetry.space_group_name_H-M   'P 1'
#
loop_
_entity.id
_entity.type
_entity.pdbx_description
1 polymer ?
#
loop_
_entity_poly.entity_id
_entity_poly.type
_entity_poly.pdbx_seq_one_letter_code
_entity_poly.pdbx_strand_id
1 'polypeptide(L)'
;MDKQQKKLMREAFNNRKVSMGVFSIRNLETDKTFVKSTMNAEAWENKAKFILKMGQFENAEIQADWKQLGENRFQFEMIEELEENENPYFDYQKELQKMEARIRESYSKNEKNMY
;
A
#
# COMPACT_ATOMS: atom_id res chain seq x y z
N MET A 1 0.83 -30.52 12.12
CA MET A 1 1.22 -29.26 11.44
C MET A 1 2.32 -29.60 10.46
N ASP A 2 1.94 -29.89 9.22
CA ASP A 2 2.77 -30.57 8.23
C ASP A 2 3.97 -29.74 7.77
N LYS A 3 5.14 -30.40 7.72
CA LYS A 3 6.42 -29.82 7.27
C LYS A 3 6.32 -29.29 5.83
N GLN A 4 5.43 -29.88 5.02
CA GLN A 4 5.11 -29.44 3.66
C GLN A 4 4.29 -28.15 3.62
N GLN A 5 3.31 -27.95 4.52
CA GLN A 5 2.56 -26.69 4.56
C GLN A 5 3.43 -25.51 5.01
N LYS A 6 4.35 -25.73 5.97
CA LYS A 6 5.35 -24.73 6.37
C LYS A 6 6.33 -24.38 5.25
N LYS A 7 6.67 -25.34 4.39
CA LYS A 7 7.58 -25.14 3.24
C LYS A 7 6.89 -24.37 2.11
N LEU A 8 5.66 -24.73 1.77
CA LEU A 8 4.85 -24.00 0.78
C LEU A 8 4.53 -22.56 1.22
N MET A 9 4.23 -22.34 2.51
CA MET A 9 4.15 -20.98 3.04
C MET A 9 5.48 -20.26 2.91
N ARG A 10 6.61 -20.87 3.30
CA ARG A 10 7.94 -20.25 3.14
C ARG A 10 8.34 -19.96 1.70
N GLU A 11 7.99 -20.81 0.74
CA GLU A 11 8.25 -20.59 -0.68
C GLU A 11 7.33 -19.49 -1.26
N ALA A 12 6.08 -19.41 -0.80
CA ALA A 12 5.20 -18.27 -1.09
C ALA A 12 5.67 -16.96 -0.43
N PHE A 13 6.31 -17.02 0.75
CA PHE A 13 6.94 -15.88 1.42
C PHE A 13 8.28 -15.49 0.78
N ASN A 14 9.06 -16.45 0.27
CA ASN A 14 10.37 -16.20 -0.36
C ASN A 14 10.25 -15.72 -1.82
N ASN A 15 9.15 -16.02 -2.53
CA ASN A 15 8.85 -15.46 -3.85
C ASN A 15 8.10 -14.12 -3.79
N ARG A 16 7.68 -13.67 -2.60
CA ARG A 16 7.24 -12.29 -2.42
C ARG A 16 8.48 -11.42 -2.37
N LYS A 17 8.91 -10.96 -3.55
CA LYS A 17 9.78 -9.78 -3.66
C LYS A 17 9.26 -8.76 -2.66
N VAL A 18 10.13 -8.28 -1.78
CA VAL A 18 9.82 -7.14 -0.92
C VAL A 18 9.60 -5.98 -1.88
N SER A 19 8.34 -5.78 -2.25
CA SER A 19 8.02 -4.87 -3.33
C SER A 19 7.92 -3.48 -2.72
N MET A 20 9.04 -2.78 -2.82
CA MET A 20 9.14 -1.36 -2.54
C MET A 20 8.33 -0.64 -3.61
N GLY A 21 7.71 0.48 -3.27
CA GLY A 21 6.94 1.23 -4.26
C GLY A 21 5.86 2.09 -3.64
N VAL A 22 4.90 2.44 -4.47
CA VAL A 22 3.76 3.27 -4.09
C VAL A 22 2.50 2.42 -4.05
N PHE A 23 1.88 2.38 -2.88
CA PHE A 23 0.64 1.67 -2.61
C PHE A 23 -0.55 2.60 -2.54
N SER A 24 -1.72 2.03 -2.83
CA SER A 24 -3.00 2.69 -2.70
C SER A 24 -3.95 1.95 -1.78
N ILE A 25 -4.87 2.71 -1.17
CA ILE A 25 -6.11 2.20 -0.59
C ILE A 25 -7.25 2.88 -1.33
N ARG A 26 -7.99 2.12 -2.13
CA ARG A 26 -9.10 2.63 -2.93
C ARG A 26 -10.43 2.22 -2.32
N ASN A 27 -11.30 3.18 -2.08
CA ASN A 27 -12.69 2.94 -1.76
C ASN A 27 -13.45 2.60 -3.05
N LEU A 28 -13.99 1.39 -3.10
CA LEU A 28 -14.67 0.85 -4.28
C LEU A 28 -16.05 1.46 -4.53
N GLU A 29 -16.63 2.16 -3.54
CA GLU A 29 -17.94 2.82 -3.68
C GLU A 29 -17.81 4.26 -4.21
N THR A 30 -16.77 4.99 -3.79
CA THR A 30 -16.60 6.43 -4.10
C THR A 30 -15.45 6.75 -5.05
N ASP A 31 -14.66 5.73 -5.38
CA ASP A 31 -13.40 5.84 -6.11
C ASP A 31 -12.30 6.64 -5.41
N LYS A 32 -12.53 7.06 -4.16
CA LYS A 32 -11.55 7.78 -3.35
C LYS A 32 -10.32 6.94 -3.13
N THR A 33 -9.15 7.51 -3.40
CA THR A 33 -7.88 6.79 -3.31
C THR A 33 -6.93 7.49 -2.35
N PHE A 34 -6.37 6.74 -1.40
CA PHE A 34 -5.26 7.16 -0.56
C PHE A 34 -3.98 6.57 -1.13
N VAL A 35 -2.89 7.34 -1.17
CA VAL A 35 -1.61 6.90 -1.76
C VAL A 35 -0.46 7.12 -0.79
N LYS A 36 0.41 6.12 -0.65
CA LYS A 36 1.60 6.16 0.21
C LYS A 36 2.74 5.33 -0.35
N SER A 37 3.96 5.86 -0.30
CA SER A 37 5.16 5.08 -0.58
C SER A 37 5.57 4.19 0.59
N THR A 38 6.14 3.03 0.30
CA THR A 38 6.64 2.09 1.30
C THR A 38 7.84 1.30 0.79
N MET A 39 8.75 0.96 1.70
CA MET A 39 9.83 0.01 1.44
C MET A 39 9.39 -1.44 1.61
N ASN A 40 8.18 -1.68 2.12
CA ASN A 40 7.64 -3.02 2.26
C ASN A 40 6.11 -2.95 2.14
N ALA A 41 5.63 -3.27 0.93
CA ALA A 41 4.24 -3.47 0.57
C ALA A 41 3.41 -4.19 1.64
N GLU A 42 3.78 -5.44 1.91
CA GLU A 42 3.01 -6.36 2.73
C GLU A 42 2.96 -5.91 4.19
N ALA A 43 4.10 -5.47 4.74
CA ALA A 43 4.16 -4.96 6.09
C ALA A 43 3.28 -3.72 6.24
N TRP A 44 3.28 -2.84 5.24
CA TRP A 44 2.46 -1.64 5.25
C TRP A 44 0.97 -1.95 5.12
N GLU A 45 0.57 -2.84 4.20
CA GLU A 45 -0.83 -3.26 4.02
C GLU A 45 -1.40 -3.86 5.31
N ASN A 46 -0.67 -4.79 5.93
CA ASN A 46 -1.08 -5.41 7.19
C ASN A 46 -1.22 -4.38 8.31
N LYS A 47 -0.27 -3.45 8.42
CA LYS A 47 -0.32 -2.35 9.39
C LYS A 47 -1.51 -1.43 9.13
N ALA A 48 -1.76 -1.04 7.89
CA ALA A 48 -2.86 -0.17 7.51
C ALA A 48 -4.21 -0.80 7.86
N LYS A 49 -4.44 -2.07 7.49
CA LYS A 49 -5.65 -2.82 7.86
C LYS A 49 -5.84 -2.91 9.37
N PHE A 50 -4.77 -3.19 10.12
CA PHE A 50 -4.83 -3.25 11.58
C PHE A 50 -5.22 -1.91 12.19
N ILE A 51 -4.57 -0.82 11.77
CA ILE A 51 -4.83 0.53 12.28
C ILE A 51 -6.26 1.00 11.91
N LEU A 52 -6.72 0.73 10.69
CA LEU A 52 -8.09 1.03 10.25
C LEU A 52 -9.14 0.27 11.08
N LYS A 53 -8.87 -1.00 11.41
CA LYS A 53 -9.71 -1.80 12.32
C LYS A 53 -9.74 -1.24 13.74
N MET A 54 -8.62 -0.69 14.21
CA MET A 54 -8.53 -0.05 15.53
C MET A 54 -9.12 1.36 15.58
N GLY A 55 -9.50 1.95 14.44
CA GLY A 55 -10.04 3.31 14.43
C GLY A 55 -8.97 4.40 14.57
N GLN A 56 -7.71 4.09 14.27
CA GLN A 56 -6.55 4.98 14.54
C GLN A 56 -5.80 5.39 13.27
N PHE A 57 -6.44 5.27 12.10
CA PHE A 57 -5.76 5.60 10.84
C PHE A 57 -5.51 7.10 10.71
N GLU A 58 -4.37 7.45 10.11
CA GLU A 58 -3.87 8.84 10.08
C GLU A 58 -4.80 9.79 9.34
N ASN A 59 -5.53 9.29 8.35
CA ASN A 59 -6.52 10.03 7.60
C ASN A 59 -7.93 9.77 8.18
N ALA A 60 -8.56 10.83 8.68
CA ALA A 60 -9.86 10.73 9.34
C ALA A 60 -11.01 10.40 8.37
N GLU A 61 -10.89 10.80 7.11
CA GLU A 61 -11.92 10.59 6.09
C GLU A 61 -11.99 9.13 5.66
N ILE A 62 -10.85 8.53 5.30
CA ILE A 62 -10.80 7.09 5.01
C ILE A 62 -11.18 6.26 6.23
N GLN A 63 -10.83 6.71 7.45
CA GLN A 63 -11.22 6.03 8.69
C GLN A 63 -12.74 6.03 8.90
N ALA A 64 -13.41 7.15 8.58
CA ALA A 64 -14.86 7.28 8.64
C ALA A 64 -15.53 6.39 7.60
N ASP A 65 -15.08 6.45 6.34
CA ASP A 65 -15.58 5.59 5.26
C ASP A 65 -15.38 4.11 5.58
N TRP A 66 -14.20 3.74 6.12
CA TRP A 66 -13.89 2.37 6.54
C TRP A 66 -14.86 1.86 7.60
N LYS A 67 -15.17 2.69 8.59
CA LYS A 67 -16.12 2.34 9.66
C LYS A 67 -17.54 2.18 9.12
N GLN A 68 -17.93 2.96 8.11
CA GLN A 68 -19.26 2.93 7.53
C GLN A 68 -19.47 1.79 6.53
N LEU A 69 -18.49 1.55 5.64
CA LEU A 69 -18.61 0.63 4.51
C LEU A 69 -18.04 -0.76 4.81
N GLY A 70 -17.08 -0.84 5.74
CA GLY A 70 -16.37 -2.07 6.09
C GLY A 70 -15.23 -2.43 5.12
N GLU A 71 -14.34 -3.30 5.58
CA GLU A 71 -13.09 -3.71 4.89
C GLU A 71 -13.31 -4.20 3.44
N ASN A 72 -14.41 -4.92 3.18
CA ASN A 72 -14.69 -5.48 1.85
C ASN A 72 -14.96 -4.43 0.76
N ARG A 73 -15.11 -3.15 1.13
CA ARG A 73 -15.29 -2.03 0.21
C ARG A 73 -14.01 -1.28 -0.09
N PHE A 74 -12.87 -1.80 0.37
CA PHE A 74 -11.57 -1.21 0.14
C PHE A 74 -10.64 -2.19 -0.55
N GLN A 75 -9.93 -1.70 -1.55
CA GLN A 75 -8.89 -2.44 -2.26
C GLN A 75 -7.53 -1.86 -1.93
N PHE A 76 -6.59 -2.74 -1.58
CA PHE A 76 -5.19 -2.41 -1.42
C PHE A 76 -4.45 -2.89 -2.67
N GLU A 77 -3.72 -1.99 -3.32
CA GLU A 77 -3.02 -2.31 -4.57
C GLU A 77 -1.72 -1.54 -4.70
N MET A 78 -0.77 -2.12 -5.43
CA MET A 78 0.45 -1.44 -5.84
C MET A 78 0.18 -0.63 -7.11
N ILE A 79 0.47 0.66 -7.06
CA ILE A 79 0.39 1.54 -8.24
C ILE A 79 1.67 1.43 -9.06
N GLU A 80 2.82 1.51 -8.40
CA GLU A 80 4.14 1.53 -9.05
C GLU A 80 5.16 0.81 -8.16
N GLU A 81 5.85 -0.19 -8.71
CA GLU A 81 6.93 -0.92 -8.03
C GLU A 81 8.25 -0.19 -8.24
N LEU A 82 9.05 -0.07 -7.17
CA LEU A 82 10.44 0.35 -7.24
C LEU A 82 11.32 -0.90 -7.19
N GLU A 83 11.99 -1.18 -8.30
CA GLU A 83 12.92 -2.31 -8.39
C GLU A 83 14.15 -2.08 -7.51
N GLU A 84 14.72 -3.18 -7.02
CA GLU A 84 16.01 -3.15 -6.35
C GLU A 84 17.10 -2.64 -7.30
N ASN A 85 17.96 -1.79 -6.76
CA ASN A 85 19.08 -1.20 -7.46
C ASN A 85 20.40 -1.75 -6.88
N GLU A 86 21.30 -2.19 -7.76
CA GLU A 86 22.62 -2.73 -7.38
C GLU A 86 23.57 -1.65 -6.83
N ASN A 87 23.27 -0.36 -7.05
CA ASN A 87 24.08 0.74 -6.56
C ASN A 87 23.91 0.92 -5.03
N PRO A 88 24.96 0.74 -4.21
CA PRO A 88 24.88 0.90 -2.76
C PRO A 88 24.62 2.35 -2.31
N TYR A 89 24.78 3.33 -3.20
CA TYR A 89 24.47 4.74 -2.96
C TYR A 89 23.06 5.13 -3.45
N PHE A 90 22.25 4.18 -3.89
CA PHE A 90 20.90 4.45 -4.33
C PHE A 90 20.00 4.83 -3.15
N ASP A 91 19.46 6.04 -3.19
CA ASP A 91 18.59 6.56 -2.14
C ASP A 91 17.14 6.14 -2.42
N TYR A 92 16.78 4.94 -1.97
CA TYR A 92 15.43 4.39 -2.10
C TYR A 92 14.38 5.32 -1.52
N GLN A 93 14.66 5.95 -0.37
CA GLN A 93 13.68 6.81 0.29
C GLN A 93 13.37 8.04 -0.58
N LYS A 94 14.40 8.67 -1.16
CA LYS A 94 14.23 9.80 -2.06
C LYS A 94 13.48 9.44 -3.34
N GLU A 95 13.78 8.28 -3.93
CA GLU A 95 13.07 7.83 -5.14
C GLU A 95 11.61 7.49 -4.84
N LEU A 96 11.34 6.80 -3.73
CA LEU A 96 9.97 6.53 -3.26
C LEU A 96 9.16 7.81 -3.03
N GLN A 97 9.75 8.84 -2.41
CA GLN A 97 9.10 10.14 -2.23
C GLN A 97 8.79 10.83 -3.55
N LYS A 98 9.71 10.76 -4.53
CA LYS A 98 9.46 11.31 -5.88
C LYS A 98 8.33 10.56 -6.59
N MET A 99 8.30 9.24 -6.49
CA MET A 99 7.23 8.40 -7.05
C MET A 99 5.88 8.76 -6.43
N GLU A 100 5.80 8.84 -5.10
CA GLU A 100 4.57 9.24 -4.40
C GLU A 100 4.08 10.63 -4.84
N ALA A 101 4.99 11.61 -4.88
CA ALA A 101 4.63 12.98 -5.28
C ALA A 101 4.10 13.03 -6.72
N ARG A 102 4.76 12.33 -7.65
CA ARG A 102 4.35 12.24 -9.07
C ARG A 102 2.96 11.61 -9.21
N ILE A 103 2.70 10.53 -8.46
CA ILE A 103 1.40 9.86 -8.47
C ILE A 103 0.34 10.75 -7.86
N ARG A 104 0.61 11.36 -6.70
CA ARG A 104 -0.33 12.29 -6.05
C ARG A 104 -0.71 13.46 -6.98
N GLU A 105 0.27 14.01 -7.69
CA GLU A 105 0.04 15.06 -8.68
C GLU A 105 -0.83 14.57 -9.85
N SER A 106 -0.60 13.36 -10.36
CA SER A 106 -1.40 12.81 -11.47
C SER A 106 -2.85 12.55 -11.07
N TYR A 107 -3.11 12.13 -9.83
CA TYR A 107 -4.47 11.97 -9.31
C TYR A 107 -5.18 13.32 -9.17
N SER A 108 -4.49 14.35 -8.66
CA SER A 108 -5.04 15.70 -8.53
C SER A 108 -5.40 16.32 -9.89
N LYS A 109 -4.61 16.08 -10.94
CA LYS A 109 -4.87 16.62 -12.30
C LYS A 109 -6.03 15.95 -13.01
N ASN A 110 -6.32 14.69 -12.67
CA ASN A 110 -7.36 13.88 -13.31
C ASN A 110 -8.73 14.00 -12.62
N GLU A 111 -8.92 14.99 -11.74
CA GLU A 111 -10.14 15.15 -10.92
C GLU A 111 -10.53 13.88 -10.14
N LYS A 112 -9.57 12.98 -9.88
CA LYS A 112 -9.82 11.77 -9.11
C LYS A 112 -9.98 12.14 -7.64
N ASN A 113 -10.99 11.57 -6.99
CA ASN A 113 -11.22 11.80 -5.58
C ASN A 113 -10.05 11.23 -4.77
N MET A 114 -9.38 12.07 -3.99
CA MET A 114 -8.25 11.68 -3.13
C MET A 114 -8.62 11.91 -1.67
N TYR A 115 -8.14 11.02 -0.80
CA TYR A 115 -8.22 11.17 0.65
C TYR A 115 -7.18 12.16 1.17
#